data_AF-A0AAU3QAT3-F1
#
_entry.id   AF-A0AAU3QAT3-F1
#
_cell.length_a   1.000
_cell.length_b   1.000
_cell.length_c   1.000
_cell.angle_alpha   90.00
_cell.angle_beta   90.00
_cell.angle_gamma   90.00
#
_symmetry.space_group_name_H-M   'P 1'
#
loop_
_entity.id
_entity.type
_entity.pdbx_description
1 polymer ?
#
loop_
_entity_poly.entity_id
_entity_poly.type
_entity_poly.pdbx_seq_one_letter_code
_entity_poly.pdbx_strand_id
1 'polypeptide(L)'
;MTRSRRRKAAIRSRQADTRSPYMVARRQLHTSDPSEVEVPDSVRILPPLKTWTRSRYCRYWAETRAEHGPLVAVTVSYGAKWFELDDIVRVIVKALPILPADERGLWIPLEDSGYALTRPTYLGEIATTMQELGALPRLTIRALPDPARCDHASCGRRREHSRPQPARAPARRTVAHEPLRTLAEVMAEHPRLGLHGIGIGLGYQPDQTPEQHALSLTAARASLTEREPAVREIAHWLRDHLPPVSTCYVDSYYLRRVAESATGVFYYDGQFIAAALAAGYPHRYGEERYLDIGVSGRDLKQITADPPSF
;
A
#
# COMPACT_ATOMS: atom_id res chain seq x y z
N MET A 1 22.88 -20.84 -15.99
CA MET A 1 23.14 -19.46 -15.48
C MET A 1 21.82 -18.70 -15.38
N THR A 2 21.44 -18.18 -14.21
CA THR A 2 20.11 -17.58 -13.97
C THR A 2 19.95 -16.20 -14.64
N ARG A 3 18.70 -15.77 -14.89
CA ARG A 3 18.36 -14.44 -15.45
C ARG A 3 18.99 -13.30 -14.63
N SER A 4 19.01 -13.45 -13.31
CA SER A 4 19.66 -12.50 -12.39
C SER A 4 21.18 -12.45 -12.60
N ARG A 5 21.85 -13.60 -12.73
CA ARG A 5 23.30 -13.66 -12.99
C ARG A 5 23.68 -13.06 -14.36
N ARG A 6 22.88 -13.29 -15.41
CA ARG A 6 23.07 -12.66 -16.74
C ARG A 6 22.95 -11.14 -16.67
N ARG A 7 21.94 -10.63 -15.98
CA ARG A 7 21.75 -9.18 -15.80
C ARG A 7 22.91 -8.55 -15.02
N LYS A 8 23.38 -9.17 -13.94
CA LYS A 8 24.51 -8.66 -13.16
C LYS A 8 25.82 -8.66 -13.95
N ALA A 9 26.05 -9.68 -14.77
CA ALA A 9 27.20 -9.75 -15.68
C ALA A 9 27.15 -8.63 -16.74
N ALA A 10 25.99 -8.39 -17.36
CA ALA A 10 25.81 -7.30 -18.30
C ALA A 10 26.11 -5.93 -17.67
N ILE A 11 25.61 -5.66 -16.45
CA ILE A 11 25.89 -4.41 -15.74
C ILE A 11 27.39 -4.22 -15.49
N ARG A 12 28.08 -5.29 -15.09
CA ARG A 12 29.54 -5.24 -14.88
C ARG A 12 30.33 -5.03 -16.17
N SER A 13 29.89 -5.64 -17.27
CA SER A 13 30.47 -5.38 -18.60
C SER A 13 30.33 -3.92 -18.97
N ARG A 14 29.11 -3.36 -18.89
CA ARG A 14 28.85 -1.95 -19.20
C ARG A 14 29.62 -1.00 -18.29
N GLN A 15 29.77 -1.35 -17.01
CA GLN A 15 30.60 -0.61 -16.06
C GLN A 15 32.08 -0.59 -16.47
N ALA A 16 32.62 -1.73 -16.93
CA ALA A 16 34.00 -1.82 -17.41
C ALA A 16 34.20 -0.96 -18.68
N ASP A 17 33.25 -1.05 -19.62
CA ASP A 17 33.32 -0.35 -20.91
C ASP A 17 33.24 1.18 -20.75
N THR A 18 32.35 1.65 -19.87
CA THR A 18 32.06 3.09 -19.71
C THR A 18 32.79 3.75 -18.56
N ARG A 19 33.50 2.97 -17.73
CA ARG A 19 34.08 3.39 -16.44
C ARG A 19 33.09 4.11 -15.52
N SER A 20 31.78 3.89 -15.71
CA SER A 20 30.74 4.57 -14.94
C SER A 20 30.42 3.81 -13.64
N PRO A 21 29.93 4.49 -12.57
CA PRO A 21 29.49 3.82 -11.36
C PRO A 21 28.41 2.76 -11.65
N TYR A 22 28.38 1.67 -10.86
CA TYR A 22 27.48 0.52 -11.08
C TYR A 22 26.01 0.92 -11.30
N MET A 23 25.51 1.91 -10.56
CA MET A 23 24.13 2.39 -10.69
C MET A 23 23.88 3.14 -12.01
N VAL A 24 24.88 3.82 -12.56
CA VAL A 24 24.82 4.48 -13.88
C VAL A 24 24.84 3.41 -14.98
N ALA A 25 25.77 2.46 -14.93
CA ALA A 25 25.82 1.33 -15.85
C ALA A 25 24.52 0.50 -15.85
N ARG A 26 23.92 0.31 -14.66
CA ARG A 26 22.61 -0.34 -14.51
C ARG A 26 21.50 0.45 -15.20
N ARG A 27 21.46 1.78 -15.07
CA ARG A 27 20.47 2.63 -15.75
C ARG A 27 20.66 2.60 -17.27
N GLN A 28 21.91 2.64 -17.74
CA GLN A 28 22.24 2.60 -19.16
C GLN A 28 21.83 1.30 -19.86
N LEU A 29 21.78 0.17 -19.14
CA LEU A 29 21.23 -1.08 -19.66
C LEU A 29 19.69 -1.14 -19.62
N HIS A 30 19.05 -0.17 -18.97
CA HIS A 30 17.59 -0.01 -18.93
C HIS A 30 17.07 1.06 -19.88
N THR A 31 17.93 1.97 -20.32
CA THR A 31 17.69 2.71 -21.55
C THR A 31 17.82 1.73 -22.70
N SER A 32 16.70 1.07 -23.03
CA SER A 32 16.51 0.56 -24.38
C SER A 32 16.92 1.67 -25.34
N ASP A 33 17.76 1.32 -26.30
CA ASP A 33 18.10 2.17 -27.45
C ASP A 33 16.82 2.87 -27.90
N PRO A 34 16.78 4.20 -28.11
CA PRO A 34 15.65 4.87 -28.74
C PRO A 34 15.65 4.51 -30.23
N SER A 35 15.65 3.22 -30.55
CA SER A 35 15.24 2.71 -31.83
C SER A 35 13.78 3.11 -31.96
N GLU A 36 13.55 4.21 -32.66
CA GLU A 36 12.31 4.63 -33.32
C GLU A 36 11.11 3.75 -32.93
N VAL A 37 10.67 3.87 -31.67
CA VAL A 37 9.47 3.19 -31.24
C VAL A 37 8.38 4.04 -31.83
N GLU A 38 7.79 3.55 -32.92
CA GLU A 38 6.57 4.11 -33.52
C GLU A 38 5.62 4.44 -32.37
N VAL A 39 5.47 5.74 -32.11
CA VAL A 39 4.66 6.22 -30.99
C VAL A 39 3.22 5.99 -31.43
N PRO A 40 2.47 5.12 -30.77
CA PRO A 40 1.10 4.89 -31.18
C PRO A 40 0.29 6.17 -31.00
N ASP A 41 -0.41 6.61 -32.05
CA ASP A 41 -1.24 7.83 -32.05
C ASP A 41 -2.43 7.76 -31.08
N SER A 42 -2.69 6.60 -30.47
CA SER A 42 -3.79 6.43 -29.52
C SER A 42 -3.48 5.39 -28.43
N VAL A 43 -4.04 5.62 -27.24
CA VAL A 43 -3.91 4.67 -26.14
C VAL A 43 -4.87 3.50 -26.33
N ARG A 44 -4.32 2.31 -26.54
CA ARG A 44 -5.09 1.08 -26.64
C ARG A 44 -5.44 0.56 -25.25
N ILE A 45 -6.73 0.36 -24.98
CA ILE A 45 -7.20 -0.38 -23.80
C ILE A 45 -6.97 -1.87 -24.03
N LEU A 46 -6.05 -2.47 -23.27
CA LEU A 46 -5.75 -3.89 -23.35
C LEU A 46 -6.78 -4.73 -22.58
N PRO A 47 -6.95 -6.03 -22.90
CA PRO A 47 -7.79 -6.93 -22.11
C PRO A 47 -7.35 -7.05 -20.64
N PRO A 48 -8.24 -7.51 -19.75
CA PRO A 48 -7.90 -7.78 -18.35
C PRO A 48 -6.76 -8.78 -18.20
N LEU A 49 -5.98 -8.68 -17.11
CA LEU A 49 -4.97 -9.71 -16.81
C LEU A 49 -5.64 -11.05 -16.48
N LYS A 50 -5.03 -12.15 -16.93
CA LYS A 50 -5.50 -13.53 -16.63
C LYS A 50 -5.56 -13.82 -15.12
N THR A 51 -4.77 -13.14 -14.31
CA THR A 51 -4.83 -13.26 -12.84
C THR A 51 -6.07 -12.59 -12.27
N TRP A 52 -6.53 -11.48 -12.85
CA TRP A 52 -7.72 -10.74 -12.43
C TRP A 52 -9.02 -11.47 -12.77
N THR A 53 -9.00 -12.33 -13.78
CA THR A 53 -10.17 -13.14 -14.12
C THR A 53 -10.34 -14.32 -13.16
N ARG A 54 -9.44 -14.60 -12.20
CA ARG A 54 -9.64 -15.73 -11.27
C ARG A 54 -10.88 -15.53 -10.39
N SER A 55 -11.55 -16.63 -10.03
CA SER A 55 -12.79 -16.63 -9.24
C SER A 55 -12.70 -15.86 -7.92
N ARG A 56 -11.53 -15.84 -7.27
CA ARG A 56 -11.30 -15.08 -6.02
C ARG A 56 -11.48 -13.56 -6.18
N TYR A 57 -11.29 -13.02 -7.38
CA TYR A 57 -11.44 -11.58 -7.66
C TYR A 57 -12.82 -11.23 -8.23
N CYS A 58 -13.66 -12.20 -8.61
CA CYS A 58 -14.99 -11.90 -9.18
C CYS A 58 -15.88 -11.10 -8.21
N ARG A 59 -15.75 -11.32 -6.90
CA ARG A 59 -16.48 -10.57 -5.88
C ARG A 59 -15.94 -9.15 -5.74
N TYR A 60 -14.62 -9.03 -5.57
CA TYR A 60 -13.91 -7.75 -5.52
C TYR A 60 -14.31 -6.85 -6.71
N TRP A 61 -14.20 -7.33 -7.95
CA TRP A 61 -14.58 -6.53 -9.13
C TRP A 61 -16.05 -6.12 -9.17
N ALA A 62 -16.94 -6.93 -8.62
CA ALA A 62 -18.37 -6.61 -8.57
C ALA A 62 -18.65 -5.52 -7.53
N GLU A 63 -18.09 -5.66 -6.34
CA GLU A 63 -18.23 -4.68 -5.25
C GLU A 63 -17.59 -3.34 -5.66
N THR A 64 -16.33 -3.35 -6.12
CA THR A 64 -15.63 -2.14 -6.55
C THR A 64 -16.34 -1.42 -7.71
N ARG A 65 -16.92 -2.16 -8.67
CA ARG A 65 -17.69 -1.56 -9.78
C ARG A 65 -19.05 -1.03 -9.33
N ALA A 66 -19.72 -1.70 -8.39
CA ALA A 66 -20.99 -1.23 -7.83
C ALA A 66 -20.79 0.07 -7.04
N GLU A 67 -19.69 0.17 -6.31
CA GLU A 67 -19.34 1.33 -5.49
C GLU A 67 -18.88 2.54 -6.31
N HIS A 68 -18.03 2.31 -7.33
CA HIS A 68 -17.36 3.42 -8.03
C HIS A 68 -17.76 3.59 -9.51
N GLY A 69 -18.67 2.76 -10.02
CA GLY A 69 -19.08 2.75 -11.42
C GLY A 69 -18.05 2.11 -12.36
N PRO A 70 -18.05 2.45 -13.67
CA PRO A 70 -17.08 1.93 -14.63
C PRO A 70 -15.65 2.34 -14.28
N LEU A 71 -14.71 1.39 -14.38
CA LEU A 71 -13.31 1.57 -14.01
C LEU A 71 -12.37 0.98 -15.06
N VAL A 72 -11.15 1.52 -15.08
CA VAL A 72 -10.02 1.04 -15.89
C VAL A 72 -8.80 0.92 -14.98
N ALA A 73 -7.90 -0.01 -15.31
CA ALA A 73 -6.63 -0.14 -14.63
C ALA A 73 -5.54 0.56 -15.44
N VAL A 74 -4.78 1.44 -14.79
CA VAL A 74 -3.67 2.18 -15.39
C VAL A 74 -2.37 1.86 -14.67
N THR A 75 -1.26 1.85 -15.40
CA THR A 75 0.09 1.77 -14.82
C THR A 75 1.06 2.53 -15.69
N VAL A 76 2.09 3.12 -15.07
CA VAL A 76 3.24 3.70 -15.75
C VAL A 76 4.41 2.74 -15.58
N SER A 77 4.95 2.25 -16.69
CA SER A 77 6.08 1.31 -16.66
C SER A 77 7.30 1.88 -15.94
N TYR A 78 7.99 1.03 -15.17
CA TYR A 78 9.21 1.40 -14.47
C TYR A 78 10.31 1.86 -15.43
N GLY A 79 11.04 2.92 -15.06
CA GLY A 79 12.09 3.52 -15.87
C GLY A 79 12.63 4.80 -15.25
N ALA A 80 13.40 5.56 -16.02
CA ALA A 80 13.82 6.91 -15.61
C ALA A 80 12.58 7.77 -15.34
N LYS A 81 12.58 8.57 -14.28
CA LYS A 81 11.47 9.45 -13.92
C LYS A 81 10.09 8.77 -13.72
N TRP A 82 10.06 7.47 -13.37
CA TRP A 82 8.77 6.76 -13.29
C TRP A 82 7.86 7.31 -12.18
N PHE A 83 8.45 7.71 -11.05
CA PHE A 83 7.71 8.28 -9.92
C PHE A 83 7.07 9.62 -10.32
N GLU A 84 7.82 10.47 -11.01
CA GLU A 84 7.33 11.76 -11.49
C GLU A 84 6.17 11.60 -12.48
N LEU A 85 6.25 10.60 -13.36
CA LEU A 85 5.15 10.30 -14.28
C LEU A 85 3.93 9.70 -13.55
N ASP A 86 4.13 8.82 -12.57
CA ASP A 86 3.03 8.29 -11.74
C ASP A 86 2.34 9.41 -10.95
N ASP A 87 3.12 10.33 -10.38
CA ASP A 87 2.60 11.49 -9.65
C ASP A 87 1.79 12.42 -10.57
N ILE A 88 2.24 12.66 -11.81
CA ILE A 88 1.47 13.42 -12.80
C ILE A 88 0.13 12.74 -13.08
N VAL A 89 0.11 11.41 -13.27
CA VAL A 89 -1.15 10.67 -13.45
C VAL A 89 -2.06 10.82 -12.23
N ARG A 90 -1.50 10.76 -11.00
CA ARG A 90 -2.24 10.98 -9.75
C ARG A 90 -2.80 12.39 -9.62
N VAL A 91 -2.07 13.40 -10.09
CA VAL A 91 -2.55 14.80 -10.12
C VAL A 91 -3.77 14.89 -11.03
N ILE A 92 -3.69 14.33 -12.25
CA ILE A 92 -4.78 14.35 -13.24
C ILE A 92 -6.03 13.66 -12.68
N VAL A 93 -5.86 12.50 -12.05
CA VAL A 93 -7.00 11.79 -11.44
C VAL A 93 -7.41 12.38 -10.09
N LYS A 94 -6.92 13.57 -9.71
CA LYS A 94 -7.20 14.25 -8.45
C LYS A 94 -7.03 13.35 -7.22
N ALA A 95 -6.01 12.49 -7.24
CA ALA A 95 -5.75 11.50 -6.21
C ALA A 95 -4.62 11.87 -5.25
N LEU A 96 -4.16 13.13 -5.30
CA LEU A 96 -3.21 13.60 -4.32
C LEU A 96 -3.88 13.74 -2.94
N PRO A 97 -3.22 13.31 -1.84
CA PRO A 97 -3.79 13.35 -0.49
C PRO A 97 -4.22 14.75 -0.01
N ILE A 98 -3.73 15.81 -0.66
CA ILE A 98 -3.89 17.20 -0.26
C ILE A 98 -5.29 17.75 -0.63
N LEU A 99 -6.04 17.09 -1.51
CA LEU A 99 -7.35 17.57 -1.94
C LEU A 99 -8.47 17.25 -0.91
N PRO A 100 -9.48 18.13 -0.77
CA PRO A 100 -10.72 17.86 -0.04
C PRO A 100 -11.40 16.56 -0.48
N ALA A 101 -12.08 15.86 0.44
CA ALA A 101 -12.59 14.51 0.19
C ALA A 101 -13.60 14.43 -0.97
N ASP A 102 -14.41 15.47 -1.15
CA ASP A 102 -15.40 15.63 -2.22
C ASP A 102 -14.78 15.96 -3.59
N GLU A 103 -13.54 16.48 -3.60
CA GLU A 103 -12.79 16.78 -4.82
C GLU A 103 -11.83 15.65 -5.24
N ARG A 104 -11.60 14.67 -4.37
CA ARG A 104 -10.73 13.54 -4.67
C ARG A 104 -11.31 12.70 -5.79
N GLY A 105 -10.54 12.55 -6.86
CA GLY A 105 -10.83 11.54 -7.86
C GLY A 105 -10.44 10.15 -7.34
N LEU A 106 -10.55 9.16 -8.22
CA LEU A 106 -10.43 7.76 -7.83
C LEU A 106 -9.05 7.19 -8.20
N TRP A 107 -8.34 6.68 -7.20
CA TRP A 107 -7.07 5.96 -7.37
C TRP A 107 -6.96 4.82 -6.35
N ILE A 108 -7.32 3.61 -6.77
CA ILE A 108 -7.27 2.42 -5.92
C ILE A 108 -6.08 1.56 -6.34
N PRO A 109 -4.99 1.49 -5.55
CA PRO A 109 -3.85 0.65 -5.89
C PRO A 109 -4.27 -0.83 -5.88
N LEU A 110 -3.89 -1.57 -6.92
CA LEU A 110 -4.02 -3.02 -6.98
C LEU A 110 -2.71 -3.65 -6.50
N GLU A 111 -2.68 -3.95 -5.20
CA GLU A 111 -1.61 -4.71 -4.55
C GLU A 111 -1.26 -5.96 -5.40
N ASP A 112 0.03 -6.20 -5.63
CA ASP A 112 0.62 -7.25 -6.49
C ASP A 112 0.70 -7.00 -8.01
N SER A 113 -0.05 -6.05 -8.58
CA SER A 113 -0.07 -5.87 -10.04
C SER A 113 0.72 -4.66 -10.56
N GLY A 114 0.97 -3.67 -9.70
CA GLY A 114 1.53 -2.38 -10.10
C GLY A 114 0.57 -1.50 -10.90
N TYR A 115 -0.71 -1.88 -10.98
CA TYR A 115 -1.77 -1.04 -11.55
C TYR A 115 -2.51 -0.29 -10.44
N ALA A 116 -3.14 0.82 -10.81
CA ALA A 116 -4.17 1.49 -10.02
C ALA A 116 -5.47 1.57 -10.81
N LEU A 117 -6.60 1.53 -10.12
CA LEU A 117 -7.91 1.74 -10.71
C LEU A 117 -8.26 3.21 -10.73
N THR A 118 -8.79 3.68 -11.86
CA THR A 118 -9.36 5.02 -11.99
C THR A 118 -10.58 5.03 -12.90
N ARG A 119 -11.26 6.16 -12.99
CA ARG A 119 -12.44 6.34 -13.86
C ARG A 119 -12.01 6.53 -15.32
N PRO A 120 -12.73 5.94 -16.30
CA PRO A 120 -12.45 6.12 -17.72
C PRO A 120 -12.46 7.58 -18.19
N THR A 121 -13.18 8.46 -17.50
CA THR A 121 -13.29 9.89 -17.82
C THR A 121 -11.95 10.63 -17.76
N TYR A 122 -10.98 10.14 -16.98
CA TYR A 122 -9.65 10.75 -16.89
C TYR A 122 -8.70 10.29 -18.01
N LEU A 123 -9.06 9.27 -18.80
CA LEU A 123 -8.10 8.69 -19.75
C LEU A 123 -7.67 9.63 -20.87
N GLY A 124 -8.56 10.53 -21.32
CA GLY A 124 -8.22 11.51 -22.36
C GLY A 124 -7.12 12.45 -21.88
N GLU A 125 -7.29 13.04 -20.70
CA GLU A 125 -6.31 13.95 -20.10
C GLU A 125 -4.99 13.23 -19.77
N ILE A 126 -5.05 12.02 -19.18
CA ILE A 126 -3.85 11.20 -18.92
C ILE A 126 -3.10 10.93 -20.23
N ALA A 127 -3.80 10.53 -21.29
CA ALA A 127 -3.18 10.23 -22.58
C ALA A 127 -2.52 11.47 -23.20
N THR A 128 -3.22 12.60 -23.23
CA THR A 128 -2.71 13.86 -23.76
C THR A 128 -1.46 14.31 -23.01
N THR A 129 -1.50 14.36 -21.67
CA THR A 129 -0.33 14.77 -20.88
C THR A 129 0.83 13.80 -21.05
N MET A 130 0.59 12.49 -21.08
CA MET A 130 1.65 11.50 -21.31
C MET A 130 2.25 11.62 -22.72
N GLN A 131 1.46 12.00 -23.73
CA GLN A 131 1.94 12.27 -25.09
C GLN A 131 2.82 13.53 -25.13
N GLU A 132 2.39 14.63 -24.51
CA GLU A 132 3.15 15.89 -24.43
C GLU A 132 4.50 15.70 -23.74
N LEU A 133 4.57 14.79 -22.76
CA LEU A 133 5.79 14.43 -22.05
C LEU A 133 6.67 13.41 -22.79
N GLY A 134 6.28 12.96 -23.99
CA GLY A 134 6.96 11.90 -24.74
C GLY A 134 6.98 10.56 -23.98
N ALA A 135 6.02 10.35 -23.08
CA ALA A 135 5.92 9.21 -22.18
C ALA A 135 4.74 8.28 -22.48
N LEU A 136 3.95 8.54 -23.52
CA LEU A 136 2.78 7.73 -23.90
C LEU A 136 3.09 6.22 -24.01
N PRO A 137 4.21 5.77 -24.61
CA PRO A 137 4.55 4.34 -24.68
C PRO A 137 4.72 3.66 -23.32
N ARG A 138 4.86 4.45 -22.24
CA ARG A 138 5.02 3.95 -20.87
C ARG A 138 3.69 3.76 -20.15
N LEU A 139 2.62 4.36 -20.64
CA LEU A 139 1.28 4.23 -20.09
C LEU A 139 0.65 2.93 -20.60
N THR A 140 0.28 2.04 -19.68
CA THR A 140 -0.51 0.84 -20.02
C THR A 140 -1.88 0.94 -19.39
N ILE A 141 -2.91 0.81 -20.22
CA ILE A 141 -4.32 0.80 -19.78
C ILE A 141 -4.91 -0.59 -20.02
N ARG A 142 -5.66 -1.10 -19.04
CA ARG A 142 -6.40 -2.36 -19.13
C ARG A 142 -7.85 -2.19 -18.74
N ALA A 143 -8.71 -2.89 -19.47
CA ALA A 143 -10.08 -3.14 -19.05
C ALA A 143 -10.08 -4.03 -17.79
N LEU A 144 -11.12 -3.89 -16.97
CA LEU A 144 -11.39 -4.81 -15.87
C LEU A 144 -12.31 -5.95 -16.33
N PRO A 145 -12.27 -7.12 -15.67
CA PRO A 145 -13.24 -8.17 -15.95
C PRO A 145 -14.66 -7.66 -15.72
N ASP A 146 -15.58 -7.95 -16.64
CA ASP A 146 -16.99 -7.59 -16.46
C ASP A 146 -17.59 -8.45 -15.34
N PRO A 147 -17.96 -7.87 -14.18
CA PRO A 147 -18.52 -8.65 -13.10
C PRO A 147 -19.85 -9.29 -13.51
N ALA A 148 -20.59 -8.78 -14.51
CA ALA A 148 -21.82 -9.41 -14.99
C ALA A 148 -21.56 -10.75 -15.71
N ARG A 149 -20.35 -10.95 -16.27
CA ARG A 149 -19.96 -12.11 -17.08
C ARG A 149 -18.95 -13.02 -16.36
N CYS A 150 -19.25 -13.42 -15.11
CA CYS A 150 -18.40 -14.37 -14.39
C CYS A 150 -18.88 -15.83 -14.63
N ASP A 151 -18.14 -16.54 -15.50
CA ASP A 151 -18.42 -17.94 -15.87
C ASP A 151 -17.75 -18.98 -14.95
N HIS A 152 -17.10 -18.53 -13.86
CA HIS A 152 -16.45 -19.46 -12.95
C HIS A 152 -17.48 -20.31 -12.21
N ALA A 153 -17.39 -21.63 -12.36
CA ALA A 153 -18.18 -22.60 -11.60
C ALA A 153 -18.00 -22.43 -10.07
N SER A 154 -16.84 -21.93 -9.64
CA SER A 154 -16.53 -21.66 -8.23
C SER A 154 -16.83 -20.21 -7.80
N CYS A 155 -17.54 -19.41 -8.59
CA CYS A 155 -17.83 -18.03 -8.24
C CYS A 155 -18.70 -17.97 -6.97
N GLY A 156 -18.19 -17.32 -5.91
CA GLY A 156 -18.91 -17.14 -4.65
C GLY A 156 -20.28 -16.48 -4.83
N ARG A 157 -20.43 -15.58 -5.81
CA ARG A 157 -21.70 -14.87 -6.08
C ARG A 157 -22.85 -15.80 -6.46
N ARG A 158 -22.57 -16.88 -7.23
CA ARG A 158 -23.60 -17.90 -7.53
C ARG A 158 -23.99 -18.72 -6.31
N ARG A 159 -23.09 -18.86 -5.32
CA ARG A 159 -23.34 -19.62 -4.09
C ARG A 159 -24.01 -18.77 -3.00
N GLU A 160 -23.71 -17.48 -2.94
CA GLU A 160 -24.25 -16.56 -1.92
C GLU A 160 -25.74 -16.27 -2.12
N HIS A 161 -26.25 -16.24 -3.35
CA HIS A 161 -27.71 -16.15 -3.59
C HIS A 161 -28.50 -17.37 -3.09
N SER A 162 -27.84 -18.48 -2.76
CA SER A 162 -28.49 -19.73 -2.35
C SER A 162 -28.22 -20.12 -0.90
N ARG A 163 -27.36 -19.39 -0.18
CA ARG A 163 -27.08 -19.68 1.23
C ARG A 163 -27.77 -18.65 2.12
N PRO A 164 -28.69 -19.06 3.02
CA PRO A 164 -29.20 -18.16 4.04
C PRO A 164 -28.01 -17.58 4.82
N GLN A 165 -28.00 -16.26 4.94
CA GLN A 165 -26.98 -15.52 5.68
C GLN A 165 -26.97 -16.08 7.12
N PRO A 166 -25.86 -16.67 7.60
CA PRO A 166 -25.83 -17.22 8.94
C PRO A 166 -26.16 -16.11 9.94
N ALA A 167 -27.06 -16.41 10.87
CA ALA A 167 -27.48 -15.47 11.91
C ALA A 167 -26.25 -14.82 12.56
N ARG A 168 -26.29 -13.49 12.66
CA ARG A 168 -25.22 -12.66 13.23
C ARG A 168 -24.84 -13.25 14.59
N ALA A 169 -23.62 -13.78 14.71
CA ALA A 169 -23.17 -14.39 15.95
C ALA A 169 -23.35 -13.39 17.11
N PRO A 170 -23.78 -13.85 18.31
CA PRO A 170 -24.06 -12.97 19.43
C PRO A 170 -22.85 -12.09 19.76
N ALA A 171 -23.14 -10.87 20.20
CA ALA A 171 -22.16 -9.86 20.59
C ALA A 171 -21.07 -10.48 21.46
N ARG A 172 -19.81 -10.26 21.06
CA ARG A 172 -18.64 -10.88 21.68
C ARG A 172 -18.56 -10.51 23.15
N ARG A 173 -18.21 -11.53 23.94
CA ARG A 173 -17.86 -11.45 25.35
C ARG A 173 -16.79 -10.38 25.54
N THR A 174 -17.10 -9.35 26.33
CA THR A 174 -16.15 -8.34 26.79
C THR A 174 -15.01 -9.05 27.50
N VAL A 175 -13.85 -9.11 26.86
CA VAL A 175 -12.63 -9.54 27.53
C VAL A 175 -12.24 -8.39 28.44
N ALA A 176 -12.09 -8.65 29.74
CA ALA A 176 -11.57 -7.64 30.66
C ALA A 176 -10.20 -7.20 30.14
N HIS A 177 -10.08 -5.93 29.74
CA HIS A 177 -8.82 -5.41 29.22
C HIS A 177 -7.87 -5.19 30.38
N GLU A 178 -6.70 -5.84 30.33
CA GLU A 178 -5.57 -5.47 31.19
C GLU A 178 -5.28 -3.96 31.05
N PRO A 179 -4.77 -3.29 32.09
CA PRO A 179 -4.42 -1.87 31.99
C PRO A 179 -3.47 -1.62 30.80
N LEU A 180 -3.58 -0.43 30.18
CA LEU A 180 -2.64 -0.03 29.13
C LEU A 180 -1.25 0.06 29.73
N ARG A 181 -0.28 -0.51 29.02
CA ARG A 181 1.13 -0.35 29.37
C ARG A 181 1.59 1.06 29.04
N THR A 182 2.55 1.58 29.79
CA THR A 182 3.11 2.91 29.52
C THR A 182 4.01 2.87 28.28
N LEU A 183 4.19 4.03 27.63
CA LEU A 183 5.12 4.11 26.49
C LEU A 183 6.55 3.77 26.91
N ALA A 184 6.96 4.15 28.13
CA ALA A 184 8.27 3.84 28.68
C ALA A 184 8.51 2.31 28.78
N GLU A 185 7.54 1.55 29.30
CA GLU A 185 7.61 0.09 29.38
C GLU A 185 7.73 -0.55 27.99
N VAL A 186 6.90 -0.10 27.04
CA VAL A 186 6.96 -0.57 25.65
C VAL A 186 8.32 -0.26 25.04
N MET A 187 8.83 0.96 25.20
CA MET A 187 10.12 1.35 24.64
C MET A 187 11.31 0.62 25.30
N ALA A 188 11.17 0.15 26.54
CA ALA A 188 12.19 -0.66 27.22
C ALA A 188 12.25 -2.08 26.64
N GLU A 189 11.11 -2.71 26.35
CA GLU A 189 11.05 -4.03 25.71
C GLU A 189 11.40 -4.01 24.22
N HIS A 190 11.14 -2.88 23.57
CA HIS A 190 11.34 -2.69 22.15
C HIS A 190 12.44 -1.63 21.91
N PRO A 191 13.74 -1.96 22.12
CA PRO A 191 14.83 -0.98 22.07
C PRO A 191 15.04 -0.37 20.67
N ARG A 192 14.56 -1.05 19.63
CA ARG A 192 14.61 -0.57 18.24
C ARG A 192 13.41 0.29 17.86
N LEU A 193 12.39 0.41 18.70
CA LEU A 193 11.22 1.25 18.43
C LEU A 193 11.59 2.73 18.55
N GLY A 194 11.29 3.52 17.51
CA GLY A 194 11.37 4.98 17.50
C GLY A 194 10.21 5.58 16.68
N LEU A 195 10.17 6.90 16.48
CA LEU A 195 9.05 7.61 15.84
C LEU A 195 8.61 7.02 14.48
N HIS A 196 9.55 6.46 13.71
CA HIS A 196 9.30 5.94 12.36
C HIS A 196 9.11 4.41 12.28
N GLY A 197 8.90 3.75 13.42
CA GLY A 197 8.64 2.31 13.50
C GLY A 197 9.77 1.52 14.17
N ILE A 198 9.91 0.24 13.79
CA ILE A 198 10.96 -0.64 14.33
C ILE A 198 12.25 -0.52 13.53
N GLY A 199 13.36 -0.24 14.21
CA GLY A 199 14.68 -0.24 13.63
C GLY A 199 14.97 1.00 12.79
N ILE A 200 15.61 0.78 11.65
CA ILE A 200 16.06 1.85 10.77
C ILE A 200 14.87 2.23 9.90
N GLY A 201 14.20 3.36 10.18
CA GLY A 201 13.12 3.85 9.34
C GLY A 201 13.60 4.16 7.91
N LEU A 202 12.76 4.85 7.12
CA LEU A 202 13.06 5.32 5.76
C LEU A 202 14.36 6.15 5.59
N GLY A 203 15.06 6.43 6.69
CA GLY A 203 16.32 7.16 6.74
C GLY A 203 17.58 6.31 6.63
N TYR A 204 17.53 4.98 6.41
CA TYR A 204 18.77 4.24 6.08
C TYR A 204 19.32 4.76 4.76
N GLN A 205 20.28 5.68 4.86
CA GLN A 205 21.09 6.04 3.72
C GLN A 205 22.23 5.02 3.63
N PRO A 206 22.53 4.46 2.43
CA PRO A 206 23.55 3.42 2.27
C PRO A 206 24.95 3.80 2.77
N ASP A 207 25.19 5.07 3.01
CA ASP A 207 26.42 5.70 3.48
C ASP A 207 26.41 6.01 4.99
N GLN A 208 25.34 5.71 5.73
CA GLN A 208 25.30 5.92 7.18
C GLN A 208 26.21 4.95 7.93
N THR A 209 27.01 5.49 8.86
CA THR A 209 27.79 4.68 9.79
C THR A 209 26.92 4.12 10.92
N PRO A 210 27.34 3.05 11.62
CA PRO A 210 26.65 2.54 12.80
C PRO A 210 26.41 3.60 13.90
N GLU A 211 27.33 4.56 14.06
CA GLU A 211 27.22 5.64 15.04
C GLU A 211 26.13 6.66 14.64
N GLN A 212 26.09 7.04 13.35
CA GLN A 212 25.03 7.90 12.82
C GLN A 212 23.66 7.23 12.95
N HIS A 213 23.62 5.91 12.79
CA HIS A 213 22.42 5.12 13.01
C HIS A 213 21.98 5.14 14.49
N ALA A 214 22.90 4.92 15.43
CA ALA A 214 22.59 4.97 16.86
C ALA A 214 22.09 6.35 17.31
N LEU A 215 22.70 7.43 16.78
CA LEU A 215 22.26 8.81 17.02
C LEU A 215 20.85 9.06 16.46
N SER A 216 20.58 8.59 15.23
CA SER A 216 19.26 8.74 14.59
C SER A 216 18.17 7.99 15.36
N LEU A 217 18.45 6.77 15.82
CA LEU A 217 17.52 6.00 16.64
C LEU A 217 17.27 6.68 17.99
N THR A 218 18.32 7.23 18.62
CA THR A 218 18.20 7.97 19.89
C THR A 218 17.29 9.19 19.74
N ALA A 219 17.49 9.98 18.68
CA ALA A 219 16.64 11.13 18.37
C ALA A 219 15.20 10.71 18.08
N ALA A 220 15.00 9.68 17.25
CA ALA A 220 13.66 9.18 16.93
C ALA A 220 12.94 8.61 18.16
N ARG A 221 13.67 8.05 19.14
CA ARG A 221 13.14 7.60 20.43
C ARG A 221 12.71 8.77 21.29
N ALA A 222 13.53 9.81 21.42
CA ALA A 222 13.18 11.02 22.15
C ALA A 222 11.89 11.65 21.60
N SER A 223 11.77 11.80 20.28
CA SER A 223 10.55 12.32 19.65
C SER A 223 9.32 11.43 19.82
N LEU A 224 9.50 10.10 19.94
CA LEU A 224 8.40 9.20 20.25
C LEU A 224 7.93 9.37 21.70
N THR A 225 8.86 9.53 22.65
CA THR A 225 8.55 9.77 24.07
C THR A 225 7.68 11.01 24.27
N GLU A 226 7.99 12.10 23.56
CA GLU A 226 7.19 13.34 23.59
C GLU A 226 5.74 13.17 23.12
N ARG A 227 5.44 12.05 22.47
CA ARG A 227 4.14 11.74 21.86
C ARG A 227 3.32 10.71 22.64
N GLU A 228 3.67 10.43 23.90
CA GLU A 228 2.93 9.49 24.76
C GLU A 228 1.40 9.75 24.81
N PRO A 229 0.89 11.00 24.92
CA PRO A 229 -0.55 11.22 24.93
C PRO A 229 -1.26 10.69 23.69
N ALA A 230 -0.68 10.92 22.50
CA ALA A 230 -1.22 10.41 21.24
C ALA A 230 -1.14 8.88 21.16
N VAL A 231 -0.05 8.28 21.65
CA VAL A 231 0.07 6.82 21.72
C VAL A 231 -1.04 6.21 22.58
N ARG A 232 -1.35 6.83 23.72
CA ARG A 232 -2.41 6.36 24.62
C ARG A 232 -3.80 6.49 23.99
N GLU A 233 -4.06 7.59 23.31
CA GLU A 233 -5.31 7.82 22.57
C GLU A 233 -5.52 6.73 21.49
N ILE A 234 -4.50 6.47 20.67
CA ILE A 234 -4.54 5.40 19.66
C ILE A 234 -4.78 4.03 20.33
N ALA A 235 -4.11 3.76 21.46
CA ALA A 235 -4.22 2.48 22.15
C ALA A 235 -5.63 2.22 22.70
N HIS A 236 -6.30 3.27 23.20
CA HIS A 236 -7.71 3.20 23.56
C HIS A 236 -8.60 2.93 22.34
N TRP A 237 -8.44 3.73 21.28
CA TRP A 237 -9.21 3.55 20.05
C TRP A 237 -9.07 2.12 19.50
N LEU A 238 -7.85 1.58 19.49
CA LEU A 238 -7.56 0.21 19.10
C LEU A 238 -8.32 -0.82 19.94
N ARG A 239 -8.38 -0.66 21.26
CA ARG A 239 -9.12 -1.61 22.12
C ARG A 239 -10.62 -1.54 21.91
N ASP A 240 -11.15 -0.34 21.71
CA ASP A 240 -12.57 -0.10 21.57
C ASP A 240 -13.12 -0.61 20.23
N HIS A 241 -12.31 -0.56 19.17
CA HIS A 241 -12.78 -0.86 17.80
C HIS A 241 -12.21 -2.16 17.23
N LEU A 242 -11.04 -2.61 17.69
CA LEU A 242 -10.32 -3.74 17.11
C LEU A 242 -9.90 -4.73 18.20
N PRO A 243 -10.74 -5.69 18.59
CA PRO A 243 -10.34 -6.69 19.57
C PRO A 243 -9.10 -7.48 19.10
N PRO A 244 -8.07 -7.66 19.95
CA PRO A 244 -6.89 -8.42 19.59
C PRO A 244 -7.25 -9.90 19.36
N VAL A 245 -6.56 -10.54 18.42
CA VAL A 245 -6.64 -11.99 18.17
C VAL A 245 -5.23 -12.58 18.14
N SER A 246 -5.10 -13.87 18.44
CA SER A 246 -3.80 -14.55 18.54
C SER A 246 -3.01 -14.61 17.23
N THR A 247 -3.68 -14.50 16.08
CA THR A 247 -3.05 -14.70 14.77
C THR A 247 -2.56 -13.37 14.19
N CYS A 248 -1.24 -13.20 14.07
CA CYS A 248 -0.60 -12.01 13.52
C CYS A 248 -0.41 -12.12 12.01
N TYR A 249 -1.20 -11.38 11.22
CA TYR A 249 -1.09 -11.36 9.74
C TYR A 249 -1.40 -10.00 9.12
N VAL A 250 -1.70 -8.97 9.93
CA VAL A 250 -2.02 -7.64 9.43
C VAL A 250 -0.85 -6.72 9.68
N ASP A 251 -0.28 -6.16 8.62
CA ASP A 251 0.80 -5.20 8.69
C ASP A 251 0.35 -3.93 9.44
N SER A 252 1.15 -3.50 10.43
CA SER A 252 0.97 -2.27 11.19
C SER A 252 0.81 -1.00 10.34
N TYR A 253 1.43 -0.93 9.16
CA TYR A 253 1.25 0.13 8.18
C TYR A 253 -0.20 0.17 7.68
N TYR A 254 -0.73 -0.97 7.26
CA TYR A 254 -2.11 -1.07 6.79
C TYR A 254 -3.08 -0.72 7.91
N LEU A 255 -2.84 -1.28 9.11
CA LEU A 255 -3.67 -1.04 10.28
C LEU A 255 -3.70 0.43 10.68
N ARG A 256 -2.54 1.11 10.59
CA ARG A 256 -2.45 2.55 10.79
C ARG A 256 -3.31 3.31 9.78
N ARG A 257 -3.24 2.99 8.49
CA ARG A 257 -4.04 3.66 7.45
C ARG A 257 -5.55 3.51 7.71
N VAL A 258 -5.98 2.36 8.23
CA VAL A 258 -7.37 2.13 8.64
C VAL A 258 -7.74 3.06 9.80
N ALA A 259 -6.90 3.16 10.83
CA ALA A 259 -7.13 4.07 11.94
C ALA A 259 -7.16 5.55 11.50
N GLU A 260 -6.19 5.98 10.70
CA GLU A 260 -6.14 7.36 10.16
C GLU A 260 -7.40 7.70 9.35
N SER A 261 -7.91 6.75 8.57
CA SER A 261 -9.14 6.94 7.81
C SER A 261 -10.38 7.02 8.70
N ALA A 262 -10.40 6.27 9.81
CA ALA A 262 -11.55 6.23 10.72
C ALA A 262 -11.57 7.44 11.67
N THR A 263 -10.41 7.96 12.06
CA THR A 263 -10.31 9.09 13.01
C THR A 263 -10.09 10.44 12.33
N GLY A 264 -9.65 10.45 11.06
CA GLY A 264 -9.24 11.67 10.36
C GLY A 264 -7.90 12.23 10.82
N VAL A 265 -7.16 11.53 11.69
CA VAL A 265 -5.89 11.98 12.28
C VAL A 265 -4.72 11.23 11.63
N PHE A 266 -3.65 11.96 11.28
CA PHE A 266 -2.42 11.35 10.77
C PHE A 266 -1.54 10.81 11.91
N TYR A 267 -0.97 9.61 11.73
CA TYR A 267 -0.11 8.96 12.72
C TYR A 267 1.26 8.60 12.13
N TYR A 268 2.32 8.77 12.94
CA TYR A 268 3.62 8.21 12.59
C TYR A 268 3.64 6.69 12.82
N ASP A 269 4.42 5.96 12.02
CA ASP A 269 4.55 4.50 12.09
C ASP A 269 4.87 4.02 13.52
N GLY A 270 5.81 4.68 14.19
CA GLY A 270 6.24 4.35 15.56
C GLY A 270 5.19 4.64 16.63
N GLN A 271 4.41 5.72 16.49
CA GLN A 271 3.31 6.00 17.43
C GLN A 271 2.27 4.89 17.37
N PHE A 272 1.90 4.48 16.15
CA PHE A 272 0.88 3.45 15.96
C PHE A 272 1.36 2.08 16.45
N ILE A 273 2.60 1.70 16.14
CA ILE A 273 3.22 0.47 16.64
C ILE A 273 3.29 0.49 18.17
N ALA A 274 3.73 1.59 18.78
CA ALA A 274 3.78 1.73 20.23
C ALA A 274 2.39 1.57 20.87
N ALA A 275 1.35 2.13 20.25
CA ALA A 275 -0.01 2.05 20.74
C ALA A 275 -0.56 0.62 20.70
N ALA A 276 -0.31 -0.13 19.63
CA ALA A 276 -0.71 -1.54 19.54
C ALA A 276 0.01 -2.41 20.59
N LEU A 277 1.30 -2.17 20.82
CA LEU A 277 2.08 -2.84 21.85
C LEU A 277 1.58 -2.48 23.26
N ALA A 278 1.31 -1.20 23.52
CA ALA A 278 0.75 -0.72 24.78
C ALA A 278 -0.64 -1.31 25.07
N ALA A 279 -1.43 -1.51 24.01
CA ALA A 279 -2.74 -2.15 24.07
C ALA A 279 -2.69 -3.67 24.29
N GLY A 280 -1.51 -4.30 24.21
CA GLY A 280 -1.32 -5.73 24.45
C GLY A 280 -1.62 -6.61 23.23
N TYR A 281 -1.53 -6.06 22.01
CA TYR A 281 -1.79 -6.86 20.82
C TYR A 281 -0.69 -7.92 20.61
N PRO A 282 -1.07 -9.17 20.28
CA PRO A 282 -0.14 -10.15 19.74
C PRO A 282 0.55 -9.59 18.51
N HIS A 283 1.86 -9.79 18.39
CA HIS A 283 2.63 -9.25 17.29
C HIS A 283 3.75 -10.19 16.85
N ARG A 284 4.25 -9.99 15.63
CA ARG A 284 5.45 -10.63 15.10
C ARG A 284 6.29 -9.58 14.38
N TYR A 285 7.61 -9.65 14.55
CA TYR A 285 8.53 -8.83 13.77
C TYR A 285 8.53 -9.29 12.31
N GLY A 286 8.22 -8.38 11.40
CA GLY A 286 8.40 -8.59 9.97
C GLY A 286 9.85 -8.42 9.53
N GLU A 287 10.11 -8.50 8.23
CA GLU A 287 11.46 -8.33 7.66
C GLU A 287 11.95 -6.86 7.72
N GLU A 288 11.08 -5.90 8.03
CA GLU A 288 11.36 -4.46 7.94
C GLU A 288 10.93 -3.68 9.19
N ARG A 289 10.50 -2.42 9.00
CA ARG A 289 10.11 -1.46 10.04
C ARG A 289 8.73 -1.68 10.67
N TYR A 290 7.99 -2.65 10.15
CA TYR A 290 6.60 -2.91 10.48
C TYR A 290 6.44 -4.20 11.28
N LEU A 291 5.36 -4.25 12.07
CA LEU A 291 4.95 -5.45 12.78
C LEU A 291 3.74 -6.07 12.10
N ASP A 292 3.67 -7.40 12.08
CA ASP A 292 2.40 -8.08 11.91
C ASP A 292 1.66 -8.04 13.23
N ILE A 293 0.44 -7.52 13.25
CA ILE A 293 -0.41 -7.35 14.43
C ILE A 293 -1.58 -8.32 14.36
N GLY A 294 -1.92 -8.92 15.51
CA GLY A 294 -3.01 -9.84 15.67
C GLY A 294 -4.36 -9.15 15.76
N VAL A 295 -5.01 -8.92 14.61
CA VAL A 295 -6.36 -8.33 14.52
C VAL A 295 -7.34 -9.17 13.71
N SER A 296 -8.63 -9.01 13.98
CA SER A 296 -9.69 -9.71 13.27
C SER A 296 -9.96 -9.06 11.91
N GLY A 297 -9.76 -9.80 10.81
CA GLY A 297 -10.08 -9.32 9.47
C GLY A 297 -11.57 -9.02 9.25
N ARG A 298 -12.47 -9.56 10.10
CA ARG A 298 -13.89 -9.19 10.10
C ARG A 298 -14.08 -7.79 10.70
N ASP A 299 -13.44 -7.52 11.82
CA ASP A 299 -13.62 -6.28 12.57
C ASP A 299 -12.96 -5.13 11.77
N LEU A 300 -11.82 -5.41 11.14
CA LEU A 300 -11.23 -4.50 10.15
C LEU A 300 -12.18 -4.15 9.01
N LYS A 301 -12.82 -5.17 8.40
CA LYS A 301 -13.76 -4.94 7.31
C LYS A 301 -14.95 -4.07 7.72
N GLN A 302 -15.42 -4.20 8.96
CA GLN A 302 -16.51 -3.38 9.48
C GLN A 302 -16.09 -1.91 9.56
N ILE A 303 -14.92 -1.63 10.13
CA ILE A 303 -14.40 -0.25 10.21
C ILE A 303 -14.18 0.35 8.83
N THR A 304 -13.66 -0.43 7.87
CA THR A 304 -13.42 0.08 6.52
C THR A 304 -14.69 0.23 5.66
N ALA A 305 -15.76 -0.48 6.01
CA ALA A 305 -17.02 -0.44 5.26
C ALA A 305 -17.93 0.72 5.71
N ASP A 306 -17.73 1.22 6.93
CA ASP A 306 -18.45 2.36 7.49
C ASP A 306 -17.49 3.58 7.51
N PRO A 307 -17.20 4.25 6.38
CA PRO A 307 -16.44 5.48 6.42
C PRO A 307 -17.19 6.49 7.31
N PRO A 308 -16.49 7.16 8.24
CA PRO A 308 -17.12 8.12 9.14
C PRO A 308 -17.91 9.15 8.33
N SER A 309 -19.19 9.32 8.69
CA SER A 309 -20.02 10.42 8.20
C SER A 309 -19.54 11.68 8.91
N PHE A 310 -18.73 12.49 8.22
CA PHE A 310 -18.32 13.82 8.68
C PHE A 310 -19.35 14.88 8.26
#